data_AF-A0A3B6MW45-F1
#
_entry.id   AF-A0A3B6MW45-F1
#
_cell.length_a   1.000
_cell.length_b   1.000
_cell.length_c   1.000
_cell.angle_alpha   90.00
_cell.angle_beta   90.00
_cell.angle_gamma   90.00
#
_symmetry.space_group_name_H-M   'P 1'
#
loop_
_entity.id
_entity.type
_entity.pdbx_description
1 polymer ?
#
loop_
_entity_poly.entity_id
_entity_poly.type
_entity_poly.pdbx_seq_one_letter_code
_entity_poly.pdbx_strand_id
1 'polypeptide(L)'
;MEPAATDPTGDALAAAAAASSLVFLGTGCSGALPDARCLIQPSAPPCTVCSQALSLPPDRNPNYRCNTSLLIDYCHDNDTHKYILIAVGKTFREQVLRWFVHHKVPSVDSIILTHDHADAVLGLVDVWVVQSSNHRNDVDDQVAVFLTQFTMDSVAARFPYFVKRELEEGDETARLDWTIIESDVNKPFVSSGLEFVPLPVMHGEGYVCLGFLFGRKARVAYLSDVSRILPRTEHILSTWCLSNPTLHEPNVIFKQSYSYAIKRICLKKALLIGMNHEFEHHRENRMLTEWSHREGIPVQLAHDGLRIFIDL
;
A
#
# COMPACT_ATOMS: atom_id res chain seq x y z
N MET A 1 -30.59 23.89 -6.21
CA MET A 1 -29.50 24.86 -6.02
C MET A 1 -28.57 24.19 -5.01
N GLU A 2 -27.66 23.36 -5.50
CA GLU A 2 -26.67 22.66 -4.67
C GLU A 2 -25.72 23.68 -4.02
N PRO A 3 -25.28 23.48 -2.77
CA PRO A 3 -24.32 24.37 -2.17
C PRO A 3 -22.95 24.15 -2.84
N ALA A 4 -22.36 25.24 -3.32
CA ALA A 4 -21.01 25.24 -3.86
C ALA A 4 -20.02 24.74 -2.81
N ALA A 5 -19.15 23.81 -3.19
CA ALA A 5 -18.04 23.37 -2.39
C ALA A 5 -17.17 24.59 -2.04
N THR A 6 -17.07 24.91 -0.76
CA THR A 6 -16.17 25.94 -0.26
C THR A 6 -14.74 25.45 -0.44
N ASP A 7 -13.94 26.17 -1.24
CA ASP A 7 -12.49 25.94 -1.34
C ASP A 7 -11.86 26.00 0.06
N PRO A 8 -10.92 25.09 0.38
CA PRO A 8 -10.25 25.08 1.67
C PRO A 8 -9.47 26.40 1.89
N THR A 9 -9.54 26.94 3.11
CA THR A 9 -8.81 28.14 3.52
C THR A 9 -7.30 27.93 3.42
N GLY A 10 -6.52 29.01 3.25
CA GLY A 10 -5.06 28.96 3.11
C GLY A 10 -4.34 28.25 4.26
N ASP A 11 -4.87 28.36 5.49
CA ASP A 11 -4.32 27.68 6.66
C ASP A 11 -4.56 26.15 6.63
N ALA A 12 -5.69 25.70 6.08
CA ALA A 12 -5.97 24.27 5.92
C ALA A 12 -5.09 23.63 4.84
N LEU A 13 -4.80 24.37 3.77
CA LEU A 13 -3.85 23.97 2.73
C LEU A 13 -2.40 23.90 3.26
N ALA A 14 -2.00 24.86 4.09
CA ALA A 14 -0.68 24.87 4.72
C ALA A 14 -0.52 23.72 5.74
N ALA A 15 -1.55 23.45 6.56
CA ALA A 15 -1.53 22.34 7.51
C ALA A 15 -1.53 20.97 6.80
N ALA A 16 -2.24 20.83 5.68
CA ALA A 16 -2.23 19.61 4.86
C ALA A 16 -0.88 19.41 4.15
N ALA A 17 -0.18 20.50 3.80
CA ALA A 17 1.16 20.45 3.22
C ALA A 17 2.27 20.15 4.24
N ALA A 18 1.99 20.18 5.55
CA ALA A 18 2.95 19.85 6.61
C ALA A 18 2.65 18.49 7.28
N ALA A 19 1.63 17.76 6.82
CA ALA A 19 1.19 16.51 7.43
C ALA A 19 1.59 15.29 6.60
N SER A 20 1.93 14.19 7.27
CA SER A 20 2.11 12.91 6.58
C SER A 20 0.76 12.41 6.03
N SER A 21 0.80 11.59 4.99
CA SER A 21 -0.39 10.95 4.45
C SER A 21 -0.14 9.57 3.86
N LEU A 22 -1.21 8.78 3.82
CA LEU A 22 -1.24 7.45 3.21
C LEU A 22 -2.11 7.51 1.96
N VAL A 23 -1.56 7.12 0.81
CA VAL A 23 -2.28 7.05 -0.47
C VAL A 23 -2.37 5.60 -0.92
N PHE A 24 -3.59 5.09 -1.05
CA PHE A 24 -3.85 3.73 -1.51
C PHE A 24 -3.76 3.70 -3.03
N LEU A 25 -2.59 3.31 -3.57
CA LEU A 25 -2.36 3.26 -5.00
C LEU A 25 -3.14 2.13 -5.68
N GLY A 26 -3.37 1.04 -4.95
CA GLY A 26 -4.22 -0.05 -5.39
C GLY A 26 -4.80 -0.82 -4.21
N THR A 27 -6.03 -1.31 -4.36
CA THR A 27 -6.74 -2.07 -3.31
C THR A 27 -7.29 -3.41 -3.81
N GLY A 28 -6.86 -3.85 -4.99
CA GLY A 28 -7.29 -5.09 -5.64
C GLY A 28 -6.42 -6.29 -5.28
N CYS A 29 -6.94 -7.48 -5.59
CA CYS A 29 -6.22 -8.74 -5.45
C CYS A 29 -5.10 -8.89 -6.51
N SER A 30 -4.46 -10.06 -6.55
CA SER A 30 -3.37 -10.33 -7.51
C SER A 30 -3.81 -10.19 -8.97
N GLY A 31 -5.07 -10.45 -9.29
CA GLY A 31 -5.64 -10.29 -10.63
C GLY A 31 -5.85 -8.85 -11.05
N ALA A 32 -5.85 -7.89 -10.12
CA ALA A 32 -6.47 -6.57 -10.28
C ALA A 32 -7.96 -6.69 -10.72
N LEU A 33 -8.68 -5.57 -10.76
CA LEU A 33 -10.06 -5.51 -11.22
C LEU A 33 -10.24 -4.41 -12.27
N PRO A 34 -11.06 -4.68 -13.30
CA PRO A 34 -11.91 -5.87 -13.51
C PRO A 34 -11.13 -7.16 -13.85
N ASP A 35 -11.70 -8.34 -13.52
CA ASP A 35 -11.19 -9.60 -14.06
C ASP A 35 -11.51 -9.65 -15.56
N ALA A 36 -10.48 -9.55 -16.39
CA ALA A 36 -10.62 -9.55 -17.84
C ALA A 36 -11.39 -10.76 -18.37
N ARG A 37 -11.26 -11.95 -17.74
CA ARG A 37 -11.96 -13.17 -18.15
C ARG A 37 -13.47 -13.01 -18.04
N CYS A 38 -13.95 -12.37 -16.98
CA CYS A 38 -15.38 -12.08 -16.80
C CYS A 38 -15.95 -11.16 -17.89
N LEU A 39 -15.11 -10.35 -18.52
CA LEU A 39 -15.52 -9.39 -19.55
C LEU A 39 -15.49 -10.01 -20.95
N ILE A 40 -14.45 -10.78 -21.28
CA ILE A 40 -14.31 -11.41 -22.59
C ILE A 40 -15.12 -12.71 -22.71
N GLN A 41 -15.45 -13.35 -21.58
CA GLN A 41 -16.28 -14.55 -21.49
C GLN A 41 -17.33 -14.35 -20.38
N PRO A 42 -18.35 -13.50 -20.63
CA PRO A 42 -19.34 -13.18 -19.61
C PRO A 42 -20.19 -14.39 -19.23
N SER A 43 -20.36 -14.58 -17.92
CA SER A 43 -21.32 -15.52 -17.35
C SER A 43 -22.77 -15.05 -17.57
N ALA A 44 -23.74 -15.93 -17.32
CA ALA A 44 -25.17 -15.59 -17.32
C ALA A 44 -25.76 -15.85 -15.92
N PRO A 45 -26.03 -14.81 -15.09
CA PRO A 45 -25.85 -13.37 -15.38
C PRO A 45 -24.36 -12.93 -15.37
N PRO A 46 -24.02 -11.79 -16.03
CA PRO A 46 -22.65 -11.29 -16.05
C PRO A 46 -22.20 -10.82 -14.67
N CYS A 47 -20.89 -10.85 -14.42
CA CYS A 47 -20.31 -10.39 -13.16
C CYS A 47 -20.60 -8.90 -12.94
N THR A 48 -21.38 -8.58 -11.90
CA THR A 48 -21.79 -7.21 -11.58
C THR A 48 -20.59 -6.30 -11.32
N VAL A 49 -19.61 -6.76 -10.52
CA VAL A 49 -18.44 -5.93 -10.14
C VAL A 49 -17.57 -5.62 -11.35
N CYS A 50 -17.25 -6.61 -12.18
CA CYS A 50 -16.44 -6.39 -13.37
C CYS A 50 -17.15 -5.50 -14.39
N SER A 51 -18.46 -5.68 -14.55
CA SER A 51 -19.27 -4.84 -15.46
C SER A 51 -19.33 -3.39 -14.96
N GLN A 52 -19.53 -3.19 -13.65
CA GLN A 52 -19.54 -1.86 -13.04
C GLN A 52 -18.16 -1.20 -13.03
N ALA A 53 -17.07 -1.96 -12.92
CA ALA A 53 -15.71 -1.42 -12.98
C ALA A 53 -15.41 -0.70 -14.31
N LEU A 54 -16.19 -0.96 -15.37
CA LEU A 54 -16.08 -0.28 -16.66
C LEU A 54 -17.19 0.76 -16.93
N SER A 55 -18.14 0.97 -16.00
CA SER A 55 -19.25 1.92 -16.23
C SER A 55 -18.86 3.38 -15.97
N LEU A 56 -17.79 3.61 -15.21
CA LEU A 56 -17.24 4.92 -14.89
C LEU A 56 -15.74 4.94 -15.17
N PRO A 57 -15.15 6.11 -15.47
CA PRO A 57 -13.71 6.29 -15.52
C PRO A 57 -13.01 5.71 -14.28
N PRO A 58 -11.84 5.06 -14.43
CA PRO A 58 -11.15 4.41 -13.31
C PRO A 58 -10.88 5.30 -12.10
N ASP A 59 -10.63 6.59 -12.31
CA ASP A 59 -10.42 7.59 -11.23
C ASP A 59 -11.67 7.84 -10.37
N ARG A 60 -12.86 7.51 -10.88
CA ARG A 60 -14.14 7.69 -10.19
C ARG A 60 -14.80 6.36 -9.81
N ASN A 61 -14.13 5.24 -10.06
CA ASN A 61 -14.73 3.93 -9.96
C ASN A 61 -14.05 3.08 -8.87
N PRO A 62 -14.65 2.93 -7.68
CA PRO A 62 -14.03 2.19 -6.59
C PRO A 62 -14.02 0.66 -6.79
N ASN A 63 -14.66 0.17 -7.85
CA ASN A 63 -14.60 -1.23 -8.29
C ASN A 63 -13.49 -1.48 -9.34
N TYR A 64 -12.88 -0.43 -9.90
CA TYR A 64 -11.66 -0.54 -10.69
C TYR A 64 -10.47 -0.49 -9.73
N ARG A 65 -9.75 -1.61 -9.59
CA ARG A 65 -8.74 -1.79 -8.51
C ARG A 65 -7.43 -2.33 -9.06
N CYS A 66 -6.37 -1.56 -8.97
CA CYS A 66 -5.00 -1.99 -9.24
C CYS A 66 -4.52 -2.98 -8.16
N ASN A 67 -3.36 -3.62 -8.38
CA ASN A 67 -2.74 -4.49 -7.38
C ASN A 67 -2.44 -3.71 -6.11
N THR A 68 -2.53 -4.38 -4.97
CA THR A 68 -2.35 -3.73 -3.68
C THR A 68 -1.00 -3.01 -3.60
N SER A 69 -1.02 -1.70 -3.32
CA SER A 69 0.17 -0.89 -3.09
C SER A 69 -0.19 0.34 -2.26
N LEU A 70 0.72 0.76 -1.39
CA LEU A 70 0.58 1.93 -0.52
C LEU A 70 1.73 2.89 -0.75
N LEU A 71 1.41 4.16 -0.99
CA LEU A 71 2.37 5.25 -0.92
C LEU A 71 2.25 5.95 0.43
N ILE A 72 3.36 6.07 1.13
CA ILE A 72 3.49 6.87 2.34
C ILE A 72 4.19 8.15 1.93
N ASP A 73 3.48 9.25 2.09
CA ASP A 73 3.99 10.61 1.99
C ASP A 73 4.36 11.05 3.41
N TYR A 74 5.62 10.82 3.80
CA TYR A 74 6.11 11.04 5.15
C TYR A 74 6.71 12.45 5.28
N CYS A 75 6.08 13.30 6.08
CA CYS A 75 6.59 14.62 6.43
C CYS A 75 7.50 14.50 7.66
N HIS A 76 8.77 14.85 7.50
CA HIS A 76 9.76 14.85 8.58
C HIS A 76 9.71 16.17 9.38
N ASP A 77 10.37 16.23 10.55
CA ASP A 77 10.32 17.37 11.49
C ASP A 77 10.77 18.73 10.91
N ASN A 78 11.41 18.72 9.73
CA ASN A 78 11.87 19.90 9.00
C ASN A 78 10.96 20.26 7.81
N ASP A 79 9.72 19.77 7.80
CA ASP A 79 8.73 19.92 6.74
C ASP A 79 9.17 19.37 5.37
N THR A 80 10.14 18.44 5.36
CA THR A 80 10.57 17.76 4.14
C THR A 80 9.81 16.45 3.95
N HIS A 81 9.28 16.27 2.74
CA HIS A 81 8.51 15.09 2.38
C HIS A 81 9.41 14.00 1.81
N LYS A 82 9.14 12.77 2.24
CA LYS A 82 9.75 11.54 1.75
C LYS A 82 8.67 10.57 1.29
N TYR A 83 8.84 10.03 0.09
CA TYR A 83 7.86 9.18 -0.58
C TYR A 83 8.32 7.72 -0.53
N ILE A 84 7.63 6.92 0.27
CA ILE A 84 7.96 5.51 0.51
C ILE A 84 6.86 4.63 -0.08
N LEU A 85 7.22 3.72 -0.98
CA LEU A 85 6.28 2.75 -1.55
C LEU A 85 6.32 1.42 -0.81
N ILE A 86 5.15 0.83 -0.55
CA ILE A 86 5.01 -0.56 -0.16
C ILE A 86 4.40 -1.35 -1.32
N ALA A 87 5.18 -2.30 -1.85
CA ALA A 87 4.92 -3.12 -3.04
C ALA A 87 4.81 -2.33 -4.36
N VAL A 88 5.34 -2.93 -5.43
CA VAL A 88 5.40 -2.37 -6.79
C VAL A 88 4.95 -3.45 -7.78
N GLY A 89 3.64 -3.68 -7.84
CA GLY A 89 3.03 -4.73 -8.66
C GLY A 89 2.97 -4.44 -10.15
N LYS A 90 2.50 -5.41 -10.95
CA LYS A 90 2.35 -5.28 -12.42
C LYS A 90 1.43 -4.14 -12.90
N THR A 91 0.67 -3.50 -12.01
CA THR A 91 -0.18 -2.34 -12.33
C THR A 91 0.48 -1.00 -12.00
N PHE A 92 1.74 -1.00 -11.56
CA PHE A 92 2.45 0.19 -11.09
C PHE A 92 2.43 1.36 -12.06
N ARG A 93 2.69 1.13 -13.35
CA ARG A 93 2.63 2.20 -14.36
C ARG A 93 1.28 2.92 -14.38
N GLU A 94 0.18 2.18 -14.24
CA GLU A 94 -1.16 2.79 -14.18
C GLU A 94 -1.36 3.57 -12.87
N GLN A 95 -0.85 3.04 -11.75
CA GLN A 95 -0.90 3.69 -10.44
C GLN A 95 -0.15 5.03 -10.45
N VAL A 96 1.00 5.10 -11.12
CA VAL A 96 1.74 6.36 -11.33
C VAL A 96 0.89 7.34 -12.12
N LEU A 97 0.41 6.94 -13.31
CA LEU A 97 -0.38 7.83 -14.17
C LEU A 97 -1.65 8.37 -13.50
N ARG A 98 -2.32 7.55 -12.69
CA ARG A 98 -3.56 7.94 -12.01
C ARG A 98 -3.27 8.74 -10.75
N TRP A 99 -2.47 8.19 -9.84
CA TRP A 99 -2.42 8.67 -8.46
C TRP A 99 -1.22 9.54 -8.15
N PHE A 100 -0.06 9.31 -8.79
CA PHE A 100 1.07 10.22 -8.62
C PHE A 100 0.77 11.56 -9.27
N VAL A 101 0.18 11.53 -10.48
CA VAL A 101 -0.25 12.75 -11.16
C VAL A 101 -1.34 13.48 -10.37
N HIS A 102 -2.36 12.75 -9.88
CA HIS A 102 -3.45 13.36 -9.12
C HIS A 102 -2.99 13.96 -7.79
N HIS A 103 -2.14 13.25 -7.04
CA HIS A 103 -1.63 13.70 -5.74
C HIS A 103 -0.34 14.52 -5.83
N LYS A 104 0.16 14.79 -7.04
CA LYS A 104 1.38 15.56 -7.33
C LYS A 104 2.63 15.01 -6.64
N VAL A 105 2.78 13.70 -6.67
CA VAL A 105 3.95 12.99 -6.12
C VAL A 105 5.12 13.15 -7.09
N PRO A 106 6.22 13.79 -6.69
CA PRO A 106 7.31 14.14 -7.61
C PRO A 106 8.24 12.96 -7.93
N SER A 107 8.48 12.09 -6.94
CA SER A 107 9.41 10.98 -7.02
C SER A 107 9.18 9.99 -5.88
N VAL A 108 9.98 8.92 -5.84
CA VAL A 108 10.03 7.92 -4.77
C VAL A 108 11.42 7.89 -4.19
N ASP A 109 11.53 7.99 -2.86
CA ASP A 109 12.79 7.90 -2.15
C ASP A 109 13.16 6.45 -1.82
N SER A 110 12.17 5.61 -1.54
CA SER A 110 12.40 4.21 -1.20
C SER A 110 11.20 3.30 -1.47
N ILE A 111 11.49 2.01 -1.63
CA ILE A 111 10.53 0.95 -1.89
C ILE A 111 10.71 -0.16 -0.85
N ILE A 112 9.61 -0.70 -0.34
CA ILE A 112 9.58 -1.85 0.56
C ILE A 112 8.75 -2.94 -0.10
N LEU A 113 9.36 -4.10 -0.36
CA LEU A 113 8.68 -5.25 -0.97
C LEU A 113 8.19 -6.23 0.11
N THR A 114 6.90 -6.58 0.05
CA THR A 114 6.28 -7.49 1.03
C THR A 114 6.65 -8.95 0.79
N HIS A 115 6.74 -9.35 -0.49
CA HIS A 115 7.02 -10.71 -0.93
C HIS A 115 7.34 -10.73 -2.44
N ASP A 116 7.61 -11.91 -2.99
CA ASP A 116 8.18 -12.06 -4.32
C ASP A 116 7.15 -12.29 -5.45
N HIS A 117 5.85 -12.31 -5.16
CA HIS A 117 4.85 -12.56 -6.20
C HIS A 117 4.71 -11.43 -7.22
N ALA A 118 4.14 -11.77 -8.37
CA ALA A 118 4.08 -10.90 -9.52
C ALA A 118 3.31 -9.58 -9.29
N ASP A 119 2.24 -9.65 -8.52
CA ASP A 119 1.43 -8.53 -8.08
C ASP A 119 2.10 -7.64 -7.03
N ALA A 120 3.27 -8.02 -6.52
CA ALA A 120 4.05 -7.23 -5.57
C ALA A 120 5.39 -6.69 -6.13
N VAL A 121 5.94 -7.28 -7.21
CA VAL A 121 7.29 -6.90 -7.70
C VAL A 121 7.43 -6.63 -9.20
N LEU A 122 6.47 -7.02 -10.07
CA LEU A 122 6.70 -6.88 -11.52
C LEU A 122 6.72 -5.44 -12.02
N GLY A 123 6.26 -4.47 -11.22
CA GLY A 123 6.35 -3.06 -11.56
C GLY A 123 7.75 -2.46 -11.33
N LEU A 124 8.70 -3.21 -10.76
CA LEU A 124 10.10 -2.78 -10.60
C LEU A 124 10.71 -2.30 -11.92
N VAL A 125 10.30 -2.90 -13.05
CA VAL A 125 10.74 -2.55 -14.40
C VAL A 125 10.39 -1.11 -14.81
N ASP A 126 9.39 -0.52 -14.17
CA ASP A 126 8.90 0.84 -14.45
C ASP A 126 9.33 1.86 -13.38
N VAL A 127 10.11 1.47 -12.35
CA VAL A 127 10.49 2.37 -11.23
C VAL A 127 11.34 3.56 -11.68
N TRP A 128 12.05 3.43 -12.80
CA TRP A 128 12.89 4.51 -13.33
C TRP A 128 12.10 5.81 -13.58
N VAL A 129 10.79 5.71 -13.86
CA VAL A 129 9.92 6.88 -14.12
C VAL A 129 9.64 7.74 -12.89
N VAL A 130 9.88 7.19 -11.69
CA VAL A 130 9.66 7.87 -10.40
C VAL A 130 10.95 8.15 -9.65
N GLN A 131 12.11 7.92 -10.27
CA GLN A 131 13.39 8.34 -9.68
C GLN A 131 13.54 9.86 -9.80
N SER A 132 14.07 10.49 -8.76
CA SER A 132 14.35 11.92 -8.77
C SER A 132 15.30 12.25 -9.92
N SER A 133 14.96 13.28 -10.70
CA SER A 133 15.69 13.65 -11.91
C SER A 133 16.86 14.62 -11.67
N ASN A 134 17.34 14.75 -10.43
CA ASN A 134 18.40 15.71 -10.08
C ASN A 134 19.78 15.17 -10.49
N HIS A 135 20.02 15.23 -11.80
CA HIS A 135 21.28 14.89 -12.50
C HIS A 135 21.49 13.39 -12.61
N ARG A 136 20.93 12.82 -13.70
CA ARG A 136 21.00 11.44 -14.24
C ARG A 136 22.32 10.64 -14.09
N ASN A 137 23.38 11.23 -13.56
CA ASN A 137 24.72 10.68 -13.44
C ASN A 137 25.31 10.71 -12.02
N ASP A 138 24.64 11.22 -10.99
CA ASP A 138 25.16 11.11 -9.62
C ASP A 138 24.89 9.72 -9.01
N VAL A 139 25.87 9.22 -8.25
CA VAL A 139 25.80 7.92 -7.55
C VAL A 139 24.72 7.92 -6.46
N ASP A 140 24.30 9.11 -6.02
CA ASP A 140 23.30 9.35 -4.97
C ASP A 140 21.84 9.29 -5.46
N ASP A 141 21.58 9.11 -6.76
CA ASP A 141 20.21 9.04 -7.34
C ASP A 141 19.57 7.63 -7.30
N GLN A 142 20.03 6.76 -6.40
CA GLN A 142 19.51 5.39 -6.28
C GLN A 142 18.24 5.34 -5.43
N VAL A 143 17.26 4.53 -5.84
CA VAL A 143 16.09 4.23 -4.99
C VAL A 143 16.43 3.05 -4.11
N ALA A 144 16.39 3.25 -2.79
CA ALA A 144 16.60 2.17 -1.83
C ALA A 144 15.42 1.19 -1.86
N VAL A 145 15.71 -0.10 -2.00
CA VAL A 145 14.73 -1.19 -2.03
C VAL A 145 14.98 -2.14 -0.87
N PHE A 146 14.00 -2.22 0.02
CA PHE A 146 14.02 -3.07 1.21
C PHE A 146 13.22 -4.34 0.97
N LEU A 147 13.85 -5.50 1.13
CA LEU A 147 13.25 -6.80 0.86
C LEU A 147 13.95 -7.92 1.65
N THR A 148 13.28 -9.06 1.83
CA THR A 148 13.93 -10.23 2.44
C THR A 148 14.93 -10.88 1.48
N GLN A 149 15.90 -11.64 2.01
CA GLN A 149 16.82 -12.41 1.18
C GLN A 149 16.09 -13.34 0.20
N PHE A 150 15.03 -14.01 0.66
CA PHE A 150 14.19 -14.85 -0.18
C PHE A 150 13.60 -14.09 -1.37
N THR A 151 13.10 -12.88 -1.13
CA THR A 151 12.57 -12.02 -2.19
C THR A 151 13.67 -11.56 -3.14
N MET A 152 14.84 -11.22 -2.60
CA MET A 152 16.00 -10.80 -3.40
C MET A 152 16.47 -11.91 -4.35
N ASP A 153 16.58 -13.15 -3.87
CA ASP A 153 17.01 -14.28 -4.70
C ASP A 153 16.05 -14.48 -5.89
N SER A 154 14.75 -14.36 -5.63
CA SER A 154 13.70 -14.45 -6.66
C SER A 154 13.73 -13.26 -7.62
N VAL A 155 13.96 -12.04 -7.14
CA VAL A 155 14.11 -10.82 -7.98
C VAL A 155 15.35 -10.95 -8.86
N ALA A 156 16.50 -11.35 -8.31
CA ALA A 156 17.75 -11.53 -9.05
C ALA A 156 17.64 -12.60 -10.14
N ALA A 157 16.84 -13.65 -9.92
CA ALA A 157 16.57 -14.68 -10.91
C ALA A 157 15.69 -14.17 -12.07
N ARG A 158 14.70 -13.33 -11.79
CA ARG A 158 13.74 -12.80 -12.78
C ARG A 158 14.25 -11.57 -13.53
N PHE A 159 15.01 -10.73 -12.84
CA PHE A 159 15.50 -9.45 -13.33
C PHE A 159 17.02 -9.33 -13.10
N PRO A 160 17.84 -10.19 -13.73
CA PRO A 160 19.27 -10.22 -13.48
C PRO A 160 19.98 -8.88 -13.80
N TYR A 161 19.41 -8.08 -14.71
CA TYR A 161 19.95 -6.77 -15.09
C TYR A 161 19.89 -5.73 -13.96
N PHE A 162 19.01 -5.89 -12.97
CA PHE A 162 18.97 -5.02 -11.80
C PHE A 162 20.08 -5.29 -10.77
N VAL A 163 20.77 -6.44 -10.90
CA VAL A 163 21.74 -6.91 -9.89
C VAL A 163 23.14 -7.06 -10.49
N LYS A 164 23.24 -7.45 -11.76
CA LYS A 164 24.49 -7.92 -12.39
C LYS A 164 25.04 -6.99 -13.48
N ARG A 165 24.47 -5.80 -13.67
CA ARG A 165 24.83 -4.92 -14.80
C ARG A 165 25.34 -3.56 -14.29
N GLU A 166 26.48 -3.13 -14.82
CA GLU A 166 26.87 -1.71 -14.80
C GLU A 166 25.98 -0.97 -15.80
N LEU A 167 25.17 -0.03 -15.31
CA LEU A 167 24.25 0.74 -16.13
C LEU A 167 25.02 1.75 -16.99
N GLU A 168 24.73 1.79 -18.30
CA GLU A 168 25.32 2.75 -19.23
C GLU A 168 24.51 4.06 -19.27
N GLU A 169 25.14 5.16 -19.72
CA GLU A 169 24.43 6.42 -19.98
C GLU A 169 23.31 6.21 -21.02
N GLY A 170 22.07 6.53 -20.63
CA GLY A 170 20.89 6.43 -21.50
C GLY A 170 20.02 5.19 -21.29
N ASP A 171 20.40 4.29 -20.37
CA ASP A 171 19.59 3.14 -20.01
C ASP A 171 18.33 3.56 -19.23
N GLU A 172 17.14 3.22 -19.74
CA GLU A 172 15.84 3.46 -19.07
C GLU A 172 15.57 2.38 -18.00
N THR A 173 16.60 2.04 -17.23
CA THR A 173 16.54 1.04 -16.16
C THR A 173 16.76 1.73 -14.82
N ALA A 174 15.97 1.36 -13.82
CA ALA A 174 16.06 1.97 -12.51
C ALA A 174 17.40 1.67 -11.83
N ARG A 175 18.01 2.68 -11.19
CA ARG A 175 19.16 2.51 -10.29
C ARG A 175 18.65 2.15 -8.90
N LEU A 176 18.80 0.90 -8.49
CA LEU A 176 18.23 0.36 -7.25
C LEU A 176 19.33 -0.05 -6.28
N ASP A 177 19.22 0.42 -5.03
CA ASP A 177 20.09 0.02 -3.93
C ASP A 177 19.38 -1.03 -3.07
N TRP A 178 19.91 -2.25 -3.02
CA TRP A 178 19.24 -3.40 -2.41
C TRP A 178 19.62 -3.55 -0.94
N THR A 179 18.66 -3.38 -0.04
CA THR A 179 18.83 -3.60 1.40
C THR A 179 18.05 -4.82 1.88
N ILE A 180 18.79 -5.80 2.42
CA ILE A 180 18.18 -7.01 3.00
C ILE A 180 17.62 -6.71 4.39
N ILE A 181 16.33 -6.96 4.57
CA ILE A 181 15.65 -6.89 5.88
C ILE A 181 15.37 -8.30 6.43
N GLU A 182 15.41 -8.42 7.76
CA GLU A 182 15.09 -9.68 8.44
C GLU A 182 13.57 -9.84 8.60
N SER A 183 13.07 -11.06 8.39
CA SER A 183 11.67 -11.41 8.65
C SER A 183 11.42 -11.64 10.15
N ASP A 184 11.69 -10.64 10.98
CA ASP A 184 11.56 -10.70 12.44
C ASP A 184 11.05 -9.37 13.03
N VAL A 185 10.03 -9.44 13.89
CA VAL A 185 9.42 -8.30 14.60
C VAL A 185 10.39 -7.56 15.54
N ASN A 186 11.51 -8.18 15.93
CA ASN A 186 12.53 -7.58 16.79
C ASN A 186 13.67 -6.94 16.00
N LYS A 187 13.58 -6.93 14.66
CA LYS A 187 14.59 -6.39 13.76
C LYS A 187 14.00 -5.24 12.93
N PRO A 188 13.67 -4.11 13.58
CA PRO A 188 13.19 -2.94 12.85
C PRO A 188 14.27 -2.41 11.90
N PHE A 189 13.83 -1.69 10.88
CA PHE A 189 14.69 -1.00 9.93
C PHE A 189 14.15 0.40 9.67
N VAL A 190 15.00 1.28 9.15
CA VAL A 190 14.60 2.66 8.81
C VAL A 190 14.62 2.81 7.30
N SER A 191 13.55 3.35 6.74
CA SER A 191 13.40 3.66 5.33
C SER A 191 12.99 5.12 5.18
N SER A 192 13.81 5.92 4.49
CA SER A 192 13.61 7.37 4.30
C SER A 192 13.23 8.13 5.59
N GLY A 193 13.86 7.79 6.71
CA GLY A 193 13.63 8.44 8.02
C GLY A 193 12.50 7.83 8.86
N LEU A 194 11.63 7.00 8.27
CA LEU A 194 10.55 6.32 8.99
C LEU A 194 10.99 4.92 9.44
N GLU A 195 10.77 4.60 10.71
CA GLU A 195 11.04 3.26 11.26
C GLU A 195 9.90 2.29 10.94
N PHE A 196 10.26 1.10 10.48
CA PHE A 196 9.36 0.00 10.18
C PHE A 196 9.73 -1.24 11.00
N VAL A 197 8.70 -1.89 11.53
CA VAL A 197 8.78 -3.21 12.16
C VAL A 197 8.22 -4.23 11.18
N PRO A 198 9.04 -5.19 10.70
CA PRO A 198 8.55 -6.31 9.89
C PRO A 198 7.53 -7.15 10.65
N LEU A 199 6.41 -7.50 10.01
CA LEU A 199 5.36 -8.33 10.57
C LEU A 199 5.21 -9.62 9.73
N PRO A 200 5.89 -10.71 10.09
CA PRO A 200 5.75 -11.98 9.38
C PRO A 200 4.31 -12.51 9.47
N VAL A 201 3.72 -12.84 8.34
CA VAL A 201 2.35 -13.35 8.22
C VAL A 201 2.31 -14.46 7.17
N MET A 202 1.37 -15.40 7.33
CA MET A 202 1.20 -16.47 6.35
C MET A 202 0.48 -15.94 5.11
N HIS A 203 0.95 -16.34 3.94
CA HIS A 203 0.30 -16.12 2.65
C HIS A 203 0.09 -17.46 1.96
N GLY A 204 -1.06 -18.08 2.20
CA GLY A 204 -1.30 -19.49 1.89
C GLY A 204 -0.64 -20.42 2.90
N GLU A 205 -0.45 -21.69 2.52
CA GLU A 205 0.17 -22.72 3.36
C GLU A 205 1.67 -22.79 3.08
N GLY A 206 2.50 -22.79 4.12
CA GLY A 206 3.95 -22.92 4.00
C GLY A 206 4.71 -21.71 3.44
N TYR A 207 4.05 -20.60 3.13
CA TYR A 207 4.69 -19.38 2.62
C TYR A 207 4.45 -18.20 3.56
N VAL A 208 5.52 -17.45 3.85
CA VAL A 208 5.50 -16.27 4.72
C VAL A 208 5.79 -15.03 3.89
N CYS A 209 4.91 -14.03 4.00
CA CYS A 209 5.17 -12.68 3.51
C CYS A 209 5.32 -11.71 4.69
N LEU A 210 5.68 -10.47 4.38
CA LEU A 210 5.76 -9.39 5.35
C LEU A 210 4.58 -8.43 5.21
N GLY A 211 3.97 -8.10 6.34
CA GLY A 211 3.38 -6.80 6.55
C GLY A 211 4.33 -5.90 7.35
N PHE A 212 3.90 -4.68 7.66
CA PHE A 212 4.75 -3.70 8.34
C PHE A 212 3.96 -2.88 9.36
N LEU A 213 4.57 -2.62 10.50
CA LEU A 213 4.08 -1.66 11.50
C LEU A 213 5.00 -0.44 11.51
N PHE A 214 4.44 0.76 11.43
CA PHE A 214 5.18 2.02 11.40
C PHE A 214 4.40 3.16 12.06
N GLY A 215 5.06 4.28 12.28
CA GLY A 215 4.50 5.46 12.96
C GLY A 215 4.71 5.45 14.47
N ARG A 216 5.22 6.56 15.00
CA ARG A 216 5.46 6.83 16.42
C ARG A 216 4.24 7.42 17.09
N LYS A 217 3.60 8.41 16.47
CA LYS A 217 2.43 9.11 17.03
C LYS A 217 1.14 8.38 16.64
N ALA A 218 0.80 8.36 15.37
CA ALA A 218 -0.28 7.51 14.84
C ALA A 218 0.33 6.26 14.23
N ARG A 219 -0.06 5.11 14.78
CA ARG A 219 0.50 3.81 14.41
C ARG A 219 -0.28 3.20 13.26
N VAL A 220 0.42 2.62 12.30
CA VAL A 220 -0.19 1.98 11.14
C VAL A 220 0.36 0.58 11.00
N ALA A 221 -0.52 -0.42 10.97
CA ALA A 221 -0.13 -1.75 10.50
C ALA A 221 -0.68 -1.96 9.09
N TYR A 222 0.21 -2.27 8.15
CA TYR A 222 -0.11 -2.59 6.77
C TYR A 222 0.11 -4.09 6.54
N LEU A 223 -0.97 -4.82 6.29
CA LEU A 223 -0.99 -6.27 6.14
C LEU A 223 -1.67 -6.63 4.82
N SER A 224 -0.88 -6.81 3.76
CA SER A 224 -1.34 -7.37 2.48
C SER A 224 -1.12 -8.88 2.43
N ASP A 225 -1.87 -9.57 1.58
CA ASP A 225 -1.63 -10.99 1.25
C ASP A 225 -1.64 -11.95 2.45
N VAL A 226 -2.51 -11.71 3.44
CA VAL A 226 -2.57 -12.50 4.66
C VAL A 226 -3.65 -13.59 4.58
N SER A 227 -3.24 -14.85 4.76
CA SER A 227 -4.12 -15.99 5.06
C SER A 227 -4.20 -16.29 6.55
N ARG A 228 -3.15 -15.99 7.32
CA ARG A 228 -3.13 -16.20 8.79
C ARG A 228 -2.09 -15.31 9.46
N ILE A 229 -2.49 -14.67 10.55
CA ILE A 229 -1.57 -13.90 11.41
C ILE A 229 -0.82 -14.88 12.30
N LEU A 230 0.52 -14.77 12.32
CA LEU A 230 1.36 -15.61 13.17
C LEU A 230 1.28 -15.17 14.64
N PRO A 231 1.40 -16.09 15.62
CA PRO A 231 1.24 -15.76 17.03
C PRO A 231 2.14 -14.62 17.52
N ARG A 232 3.38 -14.54 17.02
CA ARG A 232 4.34 -13.49 17.36
C ARG A 232 3.89 -12.13 16.83
N THR A 233 3.41 -12.08 15.59
CA THR A 233 2.85 -10.88 14.96
C THR A 233 1.56 -10.43 15.66
N GLU A 234 0.67 -11.37 15.98
CA GLU A 234 -0.54 -11.08 16.75
C GLU A 234 -0.19 -10.49 18.12
N HIS A 235 0.76 -11.09 18.84
CA HIS A 235 1.18 -10.59 20.14
C HIS A 235 1.72 -9.16 20.08
N ILE A 236 2.55 -8.85 19.09
CA ILE A 236 3.05 -7.49 18.86
C ILE A 236 1.89 -6.54 18.57
N LEU A 237 1.01 -6.87 17.62
CA LEU A 237 -0.13 -6.00 17.28
C LEU A 237 -1.04 -5.74 18.49
N SER A 238 -1.39 -6.76 19.27
CA SER A 238 -2.19 -6.62 20.48
C SER A 238 -1.47 -5.78 21.56
N THR A 239 -0.20 -6.05 21.83
CA THR A 239 0.58 -5.32 22.85
C THR A 239 0.73 -3.84 22.48
N TRP A 240 0.96 -3.56 21.20
CA TRP A 240 1.10 -2.20 20.69
C TRP A 240 -0.21 -1.43 20.72
N CYS A 241 -1.34 -2.12 20.57
CA CYS A 241 -2.67 -1.52 20.72
C CYS A 241 -3.02 -1.22 22.19
N LEU A 242 -2.63 -2.09 23.12
CA LEU A 242 -2.95 -1.95 24.54
C LEU A 242 -2.06 -0.94 25.28
N SER A 243 -0.81 -0.78 24.85
CA SER A 243 0.19 0.05 25.55
C SER A 243 0.00 1.57 25.40
N ASN A 244 -0.86 2.05 24.49
CA ASN A 244 -1.09 3.48 24.29
C ASN A 244 -2.57 3.82 24.00
N PRO A 245 -3.45 3.83 25.02
CA PRO A 245 -4.85 4.21 24.85
C PRO A 245 -5.02 5.68 24.39
N THR A 246 -4.07 6.56 24.71
CA THR A 246 -4.08 8.01 24.47
C THR A 246 -3.57 8.44 23.09
N LEU A 247 -2.89 7.58 22.32
CA LEU A 247 -2.49 7.93 20.96
C LEU A 247 -3.71 7.89 20.03
N HIS A 248 -3.87 8.98 19.28
CA HIS A 248 -4.89 9.11 18.25
C HIS A 248 -4.55 8.11 17.12
N GLU A 249 -5.44 7.13 16.96
CA GLU A 249 -5.62 6.30 15.76
C GLU A 249 -4.52 5.28 15.37
N PRO A 250 -4.50 4.07 15.96
CA PRO A 250 -4.00 2.90 15.26
C PRO A 250 -4.94 2.58 14.08
N ASN A 251 -4.50 2.91 12.87
CA ASN A 251 -5.18 2.58 11.61
C ASN A 251 -4.57 1.30 11.04
N VAL A 252 -5.38 0.26 10.80
CA VAL A 252 -4.84 -0.99 10.23
C VAL A 252 -5.45 -1.29 8.88
N ILE A 253 -4.56 -1.57 7.92
CA ILE A 253 -4.89 -1.88 6.54
C ILE A 253 -4.80 -3.41 6.39
N PHE A 254 -5.93 -4.07 6.12
CA PHE A 254 -6.02 -5.53 6.03
C PHE A 254 -6.48 -6.01 4.66
N LYS A 255 -5.83 -7.05 4.11
CA LYS A 255 -6.46 -7.88 3.09
C LYS A 255 -7.49 -8.84 3.71
N GLN A 256 -8.74 -8.71 3.25
CA GLN A 256 -9.90 -9.63 3.34
C GLN A 256 -10.14 -10.46 4.63
N SER A 257 -11.36 -10.30 5.17
CA SER A 257 -12.13 -11.19 6.06
C SER A 257 -11.45 -11.86 7.24
N TYR A 258 -11.11 -11.08 8.27
CA TYR A 258 -11.13 -11.60 9.64
C TYR A 258 -11.75 -10.58 10.58
N SER A 259 -13.09 -10.51 10.59
CA SER A 259 -13.82 -9.90 11.72
C SER A 259 -13.29 -10.44 13.06
N TYR A 260 -12.85 -11.70 13.07
CA TYR A 260 -12.17 -12.33 14.20
C TYR A 260 -10.81 -11.71 14.54
N ALA A 261 -9.95 -11.44 13.56
CA ALA A 261 -8.64 -10.82 13.80
C ALA A 261 -8.79 -9.35 14.22
N ILE A 262 -9.71 -8.61 13.60
CA ILE A 262 -10.01 -7.21 13.94
C ILE A 262 -10.40 -7.11 15.43
N LYS A 263 -11.25 -8.02 15.92
CA LYS A 263 -11.63 -8.06 17.34
C LYS A 263 -10.46 -8.39 18.27
N ARG A 264 -9.61 -9.35 17.90
CA ARG A 264 -8.47 -9.78 18.74
C ARG A 264 -7.35 -8.74 18.83
N ILE A 265 -7.25 -7.88 17.82
CA ILE A 265 -6.18 -6.88 17.71
C ILE A 265 -6.62 -5.51 18.30
N CYS A 266 -7.86 -5.37 18.79
CA CYS A 266 -8.39 -4.18 19.49
C CYS A 266 -8.28 -2.86 18.70
N LEU A 267 -8.43 -2.93 17.38
CA LEU A 267 -8.19 -1.82 16.46
C LEU A 267 -9.14 -0.63 16.68
N LYS A 268 -8.65 0.60 16.47
CA LYS A 268 -9.51 1.80 16.48
C LYS A 268 -10.18 2.07 15.12
N LYS A 269 -9.57 1.66 14.01
CA LYS A 269 -10.15 1.75 12.65
C LYS A 269 -9.46 0.75 11.71
N ALA A 270 -10.22 0.21 10.75
CA ALA A 270 -9.67 -0.67 9.73
C ALA A 270 -10.10 -0.30 8.31
N LEU A 271 -9.15 -0.41 7.38
CA LEU A 271 -9.34 -0.20 5.95
C LEU A 271 -9.00 -1.49 5.22
N LEU A 272 -9.96 -2.03 4.47
CA LEU A 272 -9.80 -3.34 3.85
C LEU A 272 -9.35 -3.19 2.39
N ILE A 273 -8.36 -3.99 2.00
CA ILE A 273 -7.68 -4.01 0.69
C ILE A 273 -7.64 -5.44 0.13
N GLY A 274 -7.01 -5.62 -1.03
CA GLY A 274 -6.81 -6.90 -1.70
C GLY A 274 -8.09 -7.61 -2.14
N MET A 275 -9.15 -6.84 -2.44
CA MET A 275 -10.47 -7.35 -2.75
C MET A 275 -10.59 -7.82 -4.22
N ASN A 276 -11.19 -9.00 -4.43
CA ASN A 276 -11.50 -9.54 -5.76
C ASN A 276 -12.91 -9.08 -6.23
N HIS A 277 -13.37 -9.60 -7.37
CA HIS A 277 -14.67 -9.26 -7.98
C HIS A 277 -15.91 -9.82 -7.26
N GLU A 278 -15.75 -10.52 -6.14
CA GLU A 278 -16.85 -10.94 -5.27
C GLU A 278 -17.31 -9.78 -4.36
N PHE A 279 -16.45 -8.77 -4.20
CA PHE A 279 -16.64 -7.61 -3.32
C PHE A 279 -16.87 -6.32 -4.13
N GLU A 280 -18.12 -6.03 -4.43
CA GLU A 280 -18.65 -4.73 -4.85
C GLU A 280 -18.51 -3.66 -3.75
N HIS A 281 -17.87 -2.55 -4.07
CA HIS A 281 -17.46 -1.55 -3.10
C HIS A 281 -18.60 -0.97 -2.26
N HIS A 282 -19.71 -0.55 -2.90
CA HIS A 282 -20.78 0.15 -2.20
C HIS A 282 -21.64 -0.80 -1.36
N ARG A 283 -21.96 -1.97 -1.91
CA ARG A 283 -22.71 -3.03 -1.21
C ARG A 283 -21.97 -3.48 0.03
N GLU A 284 -20.68 -3.76 -0.09
CA GLU A 284 -19.87 -4.23 1.02
C GLU A 284 -19.69 -3.15 2.09
N ASN A 285 -19.49 -1.88 1.70
CA ASN A 285 -19.40 -0.78 2.66
C ASN A 285 -20.70 -0.51 3.42
N ARG A 286 -21.88 -0.75 2.82
CA ARG A 286 -23.15 -0.70 3.57
C ARG A 286 -23.18 -1.75 4.68
N MET A 287 -22.80 -2.98 4.37
CA MET A 287 -22.73 -4.07 5.35
C MET A 287 -21.68 -3.80 6.44
N LEU A 288 -20.52 -3.26 6.07
CA LEU A 288 -19.46 -2.91 7.00
C LEU A 288 -19.85 -1.74 7.91
N THR A 289 -20.67 -0.80 7.45
CA THR A 289 -21.21 0.30 8.28
C THR A 289 -22.07 -0.25 9.40
N GLU A 290 -23.01 -1.15 9.08
CA GLU A 290 -23.85 -1.83 10.09
C GLU A 290 -23.00 -2.63 11.09
N TRP A 291 -21.99 -3.35 10.59
CA TRP A 291 -21.06 -4.07 11.44
C TRP A 291 -20.25 -3.14 12.36
N SER A 292 -19.79 -2.01 11.83
CA SER A 292 -19.00 -1.01 12.56
C SER A 292 -19.80 -0.41 13.72
N HIS A 293 -21.09 -0.10 13.50
CA HIS A 293 -21.97 0.41 14.56
C HIS A 293 -22.18 -0.61 15.69
N ARG A 294 -22.33 -1.88 15.34
CA ARG A 294 -22.52 -2.96 16.34
C ARG A 294 -21.28 -3.22 17.17
N GLU A 295 -20.11 -3.18 16.55
CA GLU A 295 -18.84 -3.57 17.18
C GLU A 295 -18.06 -2.38 17.76
N GLY A 296 -18.45 -1.15 17.44
CA GLY A 296 -17.78 0.07 17.89
C GLY A 296 -16.42 0.31 17.21
N ILE A 297 -16.14 -0.39 16.11
CA ILE A 297 -14.88 -0.29 15.35
C ILE A 297 -15.23 0.15 13.92
N PRO A 298 -14.87 1.37 13.49
CA PRO A 298 -14.99 1.81 12.10
C PRO A 298 -14.22 0.91 11.13
N VAL A 299 -14.94 0.26 10.21
CA VAL A 299 -14.38 -0.58 9.15
C VAL A 299 -15.00 -0.23 7.81
N GLN A 300 -14.16 -0.10 6.78
CA GLN A 300 -14.62 0.10 5.40
C GLN A 300 -13.61 -0.50 4.41
N LEU A 301 -14.06 -0.79 3.19
CA LEU A 301 -13.19 -1.05 2.05
C LEU A 301 -12.46 0.24 1.66
N ALA A 302 -11.15 0.15 1.46
CA ALA A 302 -10.41 1.18 0.77
C ALA A 302 -10.69 1.13 -0.74
N HIS A 303 -10.39 2.22 -1.44
CA HIS A 303 -10.41 2.29 -2.89
C HIS A 303 -9.12 2.94 -3.39
N ASP A 304 -8.76 2.62 -4.63
CA ASP A 304 -7.65 3.27 -5.32
C ASP A 304 -7.80 4.80 -5.26
N GLY A 305 -6.71 5.49 -4.97
CA GLY A 305 -6.62 6.95 -4.86
C GLY A 305 -7.04 7.53 -3.52
N LEU A 306 -7.60 6.72 -2.60
CA LEU A 306 -7.93 7.17 -1.25
C LEU A 306 -6.68 7.74 -0.56
N ARG A 307 -6.78 8.97 -0.05
CA ARG A 307 -5.73 9.64 0.74
C ARG A 307 -6.20 9.86 2.17
N ILE A 308 -5.34 9.56 3.14
CA ILE A 308 -5.61 9.74 4.56
C ILE A 308 -4.45 10.51 5.17
N PHE A 309 -4.73 11.70 5.70
CA PHE A 309 -3.76 12.46 6.48
C PHE A 309 -3.60 11.84 7.87
N ILE A 310 -2.36 11.72 8.31
CA ILE A 310 -1.99 11.04 9.53
C ILE A 310 -0.69 11.64 10.08
N ASP A 311 -0.54 11.72 11.40
CA ASP A 311 0.68 12.18 12.05
C ASP A 311 1.53 10.96 12.43
N LEU A 312 2.48 10.57 11.57
CA LEU A 312 3.31 9.36 11.73
C LEU A 312 4.40 9.57 12.78
#